data_AF-A0BZW3-F1
#
_entry.id   AF-A0BZW3-F1
#
_cell.length_a   1.000
_cell.length_b   1.000
_cell.length_c   1.000
_cell.angle_alpha   90.00
_cell.angle_beta   90.00
_cell.angle_gamma   90.00
#
_symmetry.space_group_name_H-M   'P 1'
#
loop_
_entity.id
_entity.type
_entity.pdbx_description
1 polymer ?
#
loop_
_entity_poly.entity_id
_entity_poly.type
_entity_poly.pdbx_seq_one_letter_code
_entity_poly.pdbx_strand_id
1 'polypeptide(L)'
;MSKNNKLIDVAKYLRRFYYRVQNFVEYRMLVNQKHILFVGGNQNPLTPMLYQQFYQNWQIGHLDLQSELPIQPNFLLNQEEGLQKLVEEAKKRSNHYDAIIILEDNNQIKQGDEFETYNVYKSEVTRALIASHLATKILASNGMLCFTVDSKSYFESKLPSQMPTAKVMKDCQIAHLCTNLGERDDLETDTLVVGALIDEDKLNDIVKYLKLWADGIKRPASGTFAHFKYSTHSTPIVYPELL
;
A
#
# COMPACT_ATOMS: atom_id res chain seq x y z
N MET A 1 50.07 6.64 39.72
CA MET A 1 49.01 7.07 38.78
C MET A 1 48.03 7.96 39.52
N SER A 2 47.88 9.23 39.11
CA SER A 2 46.99 10.18 39.81
C SER A 2 45.53 9.85 39.54
N LYS A 3 44.65 10.07 40.54
CA LYS A 3 43.19 9.85 40.42
C LYS A 3 42.58 10.57 39.22
N ASN A 4 43.17 11.67 38.76
CA ASN A 4 42.72 12.43 37.58
C ASN A 4 42.80 11.64 36.27
N ASN A 5 43.80 10.76 36.10
CA ASN A 5 43.89 9.98 34.87
C ASN A 5 42.75 8.95 34.76
N LYS A 6 42.31 8.37 35.88
CA LYS A 6 41.17 7.43 35.89
C LYS A 6 39.85 8.09 35.49
N LEU A 7 39.59 9.32 35.94
CA LEU A 7 38.39 10.07 35.58
C LEU A 7 38.34 10.39 34.07
N ILE A 8 39.47 10.76 33.49
CA ILE A 8 39.59 11.04 32.05
C ILE A 8 39.35 9.77 31.22
N ASP A 9 39.86 8.62 31.66
CA ASP A 9 39.68 7.34 30.96
C ASP A 9 38.22 6.87 31.02
N VAL A 10 37.54 7.03 32.17
CA VAL A 10 36.10 6.74 32.29
C VAL A 10 35.27 7.65 31.39
N ALA A 11 35.57 8.95 31.33
CA ALA A 11 34.87 9.88 30.45
C ALA A 11 35.05 9.53 28.97
N LYS A 12 36.26 9.13 28.55
CA LYS A 12 36.54 8.64 27.19
C LYS A 12 35.77 7.36 26.86
N TYR A 13 35.68 6.43 27.81
CA TYR A 13 34.91 5.20 27.64
C TYR A 13 33.41 5.49 27.48
N LEU A 14 32.83 6.30 28.36
CA LEU A 14 31.41 6.68 28.30
C LEU A 14 31.08 7.39 26.98
N ARG A 15 31.95 8.29 26.51
CA ARG A 15 31.78 8.95 25.21
C ARG A 15 31.78 7.95 24.06
N ARG A 16 32.72 7.00 24.02
CA ARG A 16 32.78 5.95 22.99
C ARG A 16 31.58 5.01 23.05
N PHE A 17 31.12 4.67 24.25
CA PHE A 17 29.92 3.85 24.45
C PHE A 17 28.68 4.58 23.93
N TYR A 18 28.51 5.85 24.30
CA TYR A 18 27.42 6.70 23.80
C TYR A 18 27.40 6.76 22.27
N TYR A 19 28.54 7.02 21.62
CA TYR A 19 28.63 7.02 20.15
C TYR A 19 28.26 5.66 19.54
N ARG A 20 28.67 4.54 20.15
CA ARG A 20 28.31 3.20 19.67
C ARG A 20 26.82 2.91 19.82
N VAL A 21 26.21 3.32 20.92
CA VAL A 21 24.77 3.18 21.15
C VAL A 21 23.98 4.06 20.19
N GLN A 22 24.39 5.32 19.99
CA GLN A 22 23.75 6.22 19.02
C GLN A 22 23.85 5.66 17.59
N ASN A 23 25.03 5.23 17.16
CA ASN A 23 25.21 4.62 15.84
C ASN A 23 24.45 3.29 15.72
N PHE A 24 24.32 2.51 16.79
CA PHE A 24 23.53 1.26 16.79
C PHE A 24 22.03 1.55 16.71
N VAL A 25 21.53 2.60 17.37
CA VAL A 25 20.14 3.04 17.28
C VAL A 25 19.86 3.61 15.89
N GLU A 26 20.71 4.48 15.36
CA GLU A 26 20.62 4.99 13.99
C GLU A 26 20.69 3.84 12.97
N TYR A 27 21.61 2.89 13.14
CA TYR A 27 21.69 1.70 12.31
C TYR A 27 20.45 0.80 12.43
N ARG A 28 19.92 0.56 13.64
CA ARG A 28 18.66 -0.16 13.85
C ARG A 28 17.48 0.57 13.22
N MET A 29 17.44 1.90 13.29
CA MET A 29 16.39 2.70 12.66
C MET A 29 16.49 2.67 11.13
N LEU A 30 17.70 2.69 10.57
CA LEU A 30 17.93 2.54 9.13
C LEU A 30 17.68 1.12 8.63
N VAL A 31 18.02 0.10 9.42
CA VAL A 31 17.84 -1.33 9.07
C VAL A 31 16.40 -1.79 9.29
N ASN A 32 15.64 -1.17 10.19
CA ASN A 32 14.22 -1.46 10.42
C ASN A 32 13.30 -0.41 9.76
N GLN A 33 13.81 0.41 8.85
CA GLN A 33 12.95 1.33 8.13
C GLN A 33 12.01 0.51 7.25
N LYS A 34 10.70 0.66 7.50
CA LYS A 34 9.69 -0.09 6.74
C LYS A 34 9.58 0.46 5.33
N HIS A 35 9.25 -0.41 4.38
CA HIS A 35 9.13 -0.08 2.97
C HIS A 35 7.69 -0.28 2.50
N ILE A 36 7.15 0.72 1.80
CA ILE A 36 5.84 0.64 1.16
C ILE A 36 5.97 0.92 -0.33
N LEU A 37 5.23 0.17 -1.14
CA LEU A 37 5.09 0.42 -2.56
C LEU A 37 3.65 0.80 -2.89
N PHE A 38 3.46 2.02 -3.36
CA PHE A 38 2.20 2.45 -3.95
C PHE A 38 2.19 2.10 -5.44
N VAL A 39 1.10 1.51 -5.93
CA VAL A 39 0.93 1.18 -7.34
C VAL A 39 -0.28 1.94 -7.89
N GLY A 40 -0.05 2.82 -8.86
CA GLY A 40 -1.09 3.70 -9.41
C GLY A 40 -1.41 4.91 -8.53
N GLY A 41 -2.59 5.48 -8.73
CA GLY A 41 -3.17 6.51 -7.87
C GLY A 41 -2.61 7.91 -8.07
N ASN A 42 -1.94 8.21 -9.19
CA ASN A 42 -1.44 9.57 -9.49
C ASN A 42 -2.52 10.65 -9.31
N GLN A 43 -3.76 10.32 -9.66
CA GLN A 43 -4.91 11.24 -9.58
C GLN A 43 -5.84 10.95 -8.39
N ASN A 44 -5.48 10.01 -7.51
CA ASN A 44 -6.31 9.64 -6.37
C ASN A 44 -6.11 10.62 -5.20
N PRO A 45 -7.18 11.16 -4.60
CA PRO A 45 -7.07 12.06 -3.44
C PRO A 45 -6.46 11.38 -2.19
N LEU A 46 -6.51 10.05 -2.08
CA LEU A 46 -5.86 9.29 -1.00
C LEU A 46 -4.34 9.35 -1.07
N THR A 47 -3.79 9.45 -2.27
CA THR A 47 -2.35 9.38 -2.52
C THR A 47 -1.56 10.39 -1.67
N PRO A 48 -1.79 11.71 -1.76
CA PRO A 48 -1.07 12.67 -0.94
C PRO A 48 -1.28 12.46 0.58
N MET A 49 -2.46 12.00 1.00
CA MET A 49 -2.75 11.71 2.40
C MET A 49 -1.95 10.51 2.92
N LEU A 50 -1.86 9.44 2.10
CA LEU A 50 -1.03 8.27 2.39
C LEU A 50 0.45 8.66 2.44
N TYR A 51 0.93 9.44 1.49
CA TYR A 51 2.31 9.94 1.54
C TYR A 51 2.60 10.66 2.86
N GLN A 52 1.75 11.61 3.25
CA GLN A 52 1.93 12.34 4.50
C GLN A 52 1.94 11.40 5.73
N GLN A 53 1.07 10.38 5.73
CA GLN A 53 0.95 9.43 6.84
C GLN A 53 2.15 8.48 6.95
N PHE A 54 2.77 8.10 5.83
CA PHE A 54 3.87 7.14 5.80
C PHE A 54 5.27 7.81 5.84
N TYR A 55 5.41 9.04 5.31
CA TYR A 55 6.70 9.70 5.09
C TYR A 55 7.59 9.85 6.34
N GLN A 56 6.99 9.90 7.54
CA GLN A 56 7.76 10.08 8.77
C GLN A 56 8.72 8.93 9.08
N ASN A 57 8.34 7.69 8.78
CA ASN A 57 9.05 6.49 9.25
C ASN A 57 9.21 5.40 8.19
N TRP A 58 8.72 5.63 6.98
CA TRP A 58 8.72 4.62 5.91
C TRP A 58 9.48 5.14 4.70
N GLN A 59 10.18 4.24 4.02
CA GLN A 59 10.62 4.47 2.66
C GLN A 59 9.47 4.17 1.71
N ILE A 60 9.16 5.12 0.84
CA ILE A 60 8.02 5.04 -0.05
C ILE A 60 8.52 4.89 -1.48
N GLY A 61 8.15 3.79 -2.13
CA GLY A 61 8.25 3.62 -3.58
C GLY A 61 6.91 3.89 -4.24
N HIS A 62 6.94 4.39 -5.48
CA HIS A 62 5.74 4.59 -6.29
C HIS A 62 5.93 3.99 -7.68
N LEU A 63 4.96 3.20 -8.12
CA LEU A 63 4.97 2.50 -9.38
C LEU A 63 3.75 2.91 -10.19
N ASP A 64 3.95 3.56 -11.33
CA ASP A 64 2.85 3.95 -12.20
C ASP A 64 3.26 3.95 -13.67
N LEU A 65 2.28 4.03 -14.57
CA LEU A 65 2.48 4.14 -16.01
C LEU A 65 3.01 5.53 -16.41
N GLN A 66 2.70 6.55 -15.60
CA GLN A 66 3.09 7.94 -15.84
C GLN A 66 3.82 8.48 -14.61
N SER A 67 4.97 9.12 -14.80
CA SER A 67 5.78 9.68 -13.71
C SER A 67 5.57 11.19 -13.65
N GLU A 68 4.47 11.64 -13.05
CA GLU A 68 4.23 13.07 -12.82
C GLU A 68 4.40 13.49 -11.36
N LEU A 69 4.44 12.53 -10.42
CA LEU A 69 4.62 12.86 -9.01
C LEU A 69 6.09 13.29 -8.75
N PRO A 70 6.32 14.38 -8.00
CA PRO A 70 7.67 14.87 -7.66
C PRO A 70 8.42 13.97 -6.67
N ILE A 71 7.87 12.78 -6.39
CA ILE A 71 8.34 11.90 -5.35
C ILE A 71 9.32 10.95 -5.97
N GLN A 72 10.55 10.96 -5.47
CA GLN A 72 11.47 9.88 -5.74
C GLN A 72 11.38 8.89 -4.58
N PRO A 73 11.28 7.59 -4.87
CA PRO A 73 11.64 6.98 -6.14
C PRO A 73 10.42 6.51 -6.98
N ASN A 74 10.20 7.06 -8.17
CA ASN A 74 9.18 6.58 -9.13
C ASN A 74 9.73 5.41 -9.98
N PHE A 75 8.87 4.47 -10.29
CA PHE A 75 9.11 3.40 -11.25
C PHE A 75 8.12 3.55 -12.39
N LEU A 76 8.61 3.55 -13.63
CA LEU A 76 7.76 3.52 -14.80
C LEU A 76 7.40 2.08 -15.12
N LEU A 77 6.10 1.78 -15.12
CA LEU A 77 5.55 0.52 -15.63
C LEU A 77 5.72 0.48 -17.16
N ASN A 78 6.87 0.03 -17.64
CA ASN A 78 7.01 -0.32 -19.04
C ASN A 78 6.55 -1.77 -19.25
N GLN A 79 5.39 -1.96 -19.89
CA GLN A 79 4.83 -3.29 -20.15
C GLN A 79 5.74 -4.15 -21.04
N GLU A 80 6.59 -3.54 -21.86
CA GLU A 80 7.50 -4.24 -22.77
C GLU A 80 8.75 -4.77 -22.07
N GLU A 81 9.15 -4.15 -20.95
CA GLU A 81 10.39 -4.48 -20.25
C GLU A 81 10.33 -5.77 -19.42
N GLY A 82 9.14 -6.40 -19.35
CA GLY A 82 8.93 -7.68 -18.69
C GLY A 82 8.88 -7.59 -17.16
N LEU A 83 8.06 -8.46 -16.55
CA LEU A 83 7.83 -8.46 -15.09
C LEU A 83 9.10 -8.72 -14.28
N GLN A 84 10.05 -9.50 -14.80
CA GLN A 84 11.29 -9.83 -14.10
C GLN A 84 12.17 -8.60 -13.87
N LYS A 85 12.33 -7.74 -14.88
CA LYS A 85 13.09 -6.50 -14.74
C LYS A 85 12.44 -5.59 -13.71
N LEU A 86 11.11 -5.53 -13.68
CA LEU A 86 10.39 -4.75 -12.67
C LEU A 86 10.63 -5.26 -11.25
N VAL A 87 10.65 -6.59 -11.05
CA VAL A 87 11.02 -7.20 -9.76
C VAL A 87 12.45 -6.83 -9.37
N GLU A 88 13.40 -6.88 -10.32
CA GLU A 88 14.79 -6.51 -10.07
C GLU A 88 14.94 -5.04 -9.70
N GLU A 89 14.27 -4.13 -10.41
CA GLU A 89 14.26 -2.70 -10.09
C GLU A 89 13.65 -2.44 -8.71
N ALA A 90 12.55 -3.11 -8.36
CA ALA A 90 11.96 -3.01 -7.03
C ALA A 90 12.92 -3.51 -5.94
N LYS A 91 13.64 -4.61 -6.21
CA LYS A 91 14.65 -5.20 -5.31
C LYS A 91 15.89 -4.36 -5.12
N LYS A 92 16.32 -3.59 -6.14
CA LYS A 92 17.45 -2.64 -6.01
C LYS A 92 17.20 -1.60 -4.92
N ARG A 93 15.93 -1.26 -4.64
CA ARG A 93 15.55 -0.30 -3.58
C ARG A 93 15.35 -0.99 -2.25
N SER A 94 14.55 -2.05 -2.24
CA SER A 94 14.41 -2.89 -1.05
C SER A 94 14.20 -4.34 -1.41
N ASN A 95 14.89 -5.23 -0.69
CA ASN A 95 14.71 -6.66 -0.79
C ASN A 95 13.37 -7.13 -0.20
N HIS A 96 12.71 -6.29 0.60
CA HIS A 96 11.42 -6.61 1.23
C HIS A 96 10.53 -5.35 1.35
N TYR A 97 9.25 -5.51 1.07
CA TYR A 97 8.23 -4.48 1.27
C TYR A 97 7.26 -4.93 2.35
N ASP A 98 7.00 -4.08 3.34
CA ASP A 98 6.03 -4.35 4.40
C ASP A 98 4.59 -4.16 3.90
N ALA A 99 4.40 -3.29 2.91
CA ALA A 99 3.11 -3.06 2.29
C ALA A 99 3.22 -2.77 0.79
N ILE A 100 2.26 -3.28 0.03
CA ILE A 100 1.98 -2.90 -1.35
C ILE A 100 0.52 -2.46 -1.39
N ILE A 101 0.27 -1.21 -1.79
CA ILE A 101 -1.09 -0.65 -1.85
C ILE A 101 -1.38 -0.23 -3.29
N ILE A 102 -2.36 -0.87 -3.90
CA ILE A 102 -2.86 -0.54 -5.23
C ILE A 102 -3.95 0.50 -5.09
N LEU A 103 -3.75 1.66 -5.72
CA LEU A 103 -4.64 2.80 -5.67
C LEU A 103 -5.36 2.94 -7.03
N GLU A 104 -6.69 3.14 -7.00
CA GLU A 104 -7.46 3.49 -8.20
C GLU A 104 -7.05 4.88 -8.70
N ASP A 105 -7.13 5.13 -10.01
CA ASP A 105 -7.03 6.51 -10.51
C ASP A 105 -8.42 7.13 -10.57
N ASN A 106 -8.49 8.43 -10.27
CA ASN A 106 -9.72 9.20 -10.47
C ASN A 106 -9.87 9.62 -11.93
N ASN A 107 -10.02 8.63 -12.81
CA ASN A 107 -10.23 8.85 -14.23
C ASN A 107 -11.63 9.43 -14.43
N GLN A 108 -11.73 10.75 -14.60
CA GLN A 108 -12.98 11.41 -15.00
C GLN A 108 -13.28 11.09 -16.46
N ILE A 109 -13.90 9.93 -16.69
CA ILE A 109 -14.30 9.52 -18.03
C ILE A 109 -15.62 10.21 -18.34
N LYS A 110 -15.60 11.15 -19.29
CA LYS A 110 -16.82 11.77 -19.82
C LYS A 110 -17.71 10.66 -20.38
N GLN A 111 -19.02 10.74 -20.16
CA GLN A 111 -19.99 9.83 -20.80
C GLN A 111 -19.69 9.79 -22.31
N GLY A 112 -19.21 8.63 -22.76
CA GLY A 112 -18.60 8.43 -24.08
C GLY A 112 -18.68 6.95 -24.45
N ASP A 113 -17.76 6.48 -25.30
CA ASP A 113 -17.70 5.08 -25.71
C ASP A 113 -17.32 4.17 -24.51
N GLU A 114 -18.19 3.22 -24.16
CA GLU A 114 -17.94 2.21 -23.12
C GLU A 114 -16.68 1.38 -23.41
N PHE A 115 -16.29 1.21 -24.68
CA PHE A 115 -15.06 0.49 -25.04
C PHE A 115 -13.80 1.31 -24.73
N GLU A 116 -13.82 2.62 -24.94
CA GLU A 116 -12.73 3.51 -24.52
C GLU A 116 -12.60 3.51 -23.00
N THR A 117 -13.74 3.60 -22.33
CA THR A 117 -13.85 3.52 -20.87
C THR A 117 -13.26 2.20 -20.34
N TYR A 118 -13.59 1.08 -21.00
CA TYR A 118 -13.04 -0.23 -20.67
C TYR A 118 -11.52 -0.30 -20.84
N ASN A 119 -10.96 0.29 -21.89
CA ASN A 119 -9.51 0.29 -22.09
C ASN A 119 -8.76 1.04 -20.97
N VAL A 120 -9.33 2.12 -20.46
CA VAL A 120 -8.79 2.82 -19.28
C VAL A 120 -8.80 1.90 -18.07
N TYR A 121 -9.95 1.31 -17.73
CA TYR A 121 -10.06 0.44 -16.56
C TYR A 121 -9.27 -0.87 -16.68
N LYS A 122 -9.09 -1.40 -17.89
CA LYS A 122 -8.22 -2.55 -18.14
C LYS A 122 -6.78 -2.31 -17.67
N SER A 123 -6.29 -1.07 -17.78
CA SER A 123 -4.96 -0.72 -17.28
C SER A 123 -4.88 -0.81 -15.75
N GLU A 124 -5.97 -0.51 -15.03
CA GLU A 124 -6.05 -0.63 -13.57
C GLU A 124 -6.01 -2.10 -13.12
N VAL A 125 -6.77 -2.97 -13.78
CA VAL A 125 -6.71 -4.43 -13.57
C VAL A 125 -5.30 -4.95 -13.83
N THR A 126 -4.68 -4.47 -14.90
CA THR A 126 -3.29 -4.84 -15.25
C THR A 126 -2.33 -4.43 -14.13
N ARG A 127 -2.45 -3.22 -13.56
CA ARG A 127 -1.65 -2.80 -12.40
C ARG A 127 -1.89 -3.69 -11.18
N ALA A 128 -3.14 -4.05 -10.89
CA ALA A 128 -3.48 -4.95 -9.80
C ALA A 128 -2.82 -6.33 -9.97
N LEU A 129 -2.83 -6.89 -11.19
CA LEU A 129 -2.14 -8.15 -11.51
C LEU A 129 -0.63 -8.04 -11.34
N ILE A 130 -0.02 -6.94 -11.79
CA ILE A 130 1.42 -6.72 -11.64
C ILE A 130 1.80 -6.57 -10.16
N ALA A 131 1.05 -5.78 -9.39
CA ALA A 131 1.25 -5.64 -7.95
C ALA A 131 1.12 -6.98 -7.22
N SER A 132 0.15 -7.80 -7.61
CA SER A 132 -0.02 -9.15 -7.09
C SER A 132 1.19 -10.04 -7.39
N HIS A 133 1.71 -9.98 -8.63
CA HIS A 133 2.93 -10.70 -8.99
C HIS A 133 4.14 -10.21 -8.17
N LEU A 134 4.33 -8.90 -8.03
CA LEU A 134 5.38 -8.32 -7.19
C LEU A 134 5.23 -8.81 -5.75
N ALA A 135 4.02 -8.88 -5.21
CA ALA A 135 3.78 -9.34 -3.85
C ALA A 135 4.36 -10.74 -3.61
N THR A 136 4.19 -11.68 -4.55
CA THR A 136 4.78 -13.03 -4.47
C THR A 136 6.32 -13.07 -4.47
N LYS A 137 6.99 -11.96 -4.79
CA LYS A 137 8.45 -11.88 -4.98
C LYS A 137 9.17 -10.98 -4.00
N ILE A 138 8.51 -9.92 -3.53
CA ILE A 138 9.15 -8.86 -2.74
C ILE A 138 8.37 -8.46 -1.49
N LEU A 139 7.14 -8.95 -1.29
CA LEU A 139 6.41 -8.66 -0.06
C LEU A 139 7.02 -9.48 1.08
N ALA A 140 7.23 -8.83 2.22
CA ALA A 140 7.76 -9.47 3.42
C ALA A 140 6.76 -10.50 3.97
N SER A 141 7.26 -11.50 4.72
CA SER A 141 6.41 -12.28 5.63
C SER A 141 5.72 -11.32 6.60
N ASN A 142 4.43 -11.55 6.89
CA ASN A 142 3.59 -10.57 7.60
C ASN A 142 3.41 -9.24 6.86
N GLY A 143 3.63 -9.17 5.54
CA GLY A 143 3.36 -7.98 4.75
C GLY A 143 1.87 -7.78 4.47
N MET A 144 1.53 -6.67 3.82
CA MET A 144 0.17 -6.34 3.40
C MET A 144 0.10 -6.08 1.89
N LEU A 145 -0.80 -6.75 1.19
CA LEU A 145 -1.25 -6.41 -0.15
C LEU A 145 -2.68 -5.83 -0.04
N CYS A 146 -2.85 -4.57 -0.41
CA CYS A 146 -4.14 -3.90 -0.32
C CYS A 146 -4.61 -3.42 -1.69
N PHE A 147 -5.82 -3.81 -2.07
CA PHE A 147 -6.52 -3.28 -3.24
C PHE A 147 -7.49 -2.20 -2.77
N THR A 148 -7.48 -1.02 -3.37
CA THR A 148 -8.59 -0.07 -3.20
C THR A 148 -9.63 -0.31 -4.27
N VAL A 149 -10.90 -0.42 -3.88
CA VAL A 149 -12.02 -0.53 -4.81
C VAL A 149 -13.15 0.41 -4.40
N ASP A 150 -13.97 0.87 -5.34
CA ASP A 150 -15.13 1.71 -5.02
C ASP A 150 -16.21 0.91 -4.28
N SER A 151 -16.61 1.39 -3.10
CA SER A 151 -17.65 0.77 -2.27
C SER A 151 -19.00 0.61 -3.00
N LYS A 152 -19.34 1.55 -3.88
CA LYS A 152 -20.63 1.61 -4.57
C LYS A 152 -20.78 0.51 -5.62
N SER A 153 -19.67 0.00 -6.15
CA SER A 153 -19.66 -1.05 -7.17
C SER A 153 -20.12 -2.42 -6.65
N TYR A 154 -20.18 -2.63 -5.32
CA TYR A 154 -20.48 -3.95 -4.73
C TYR A 154 -21.70 -3.95 -3.82
N PHE A 155 -21.83 -2.95 -2.94
CA PHE A 155 -22.76 -3.03 -1.82
C PHE A 155 -24.08 -2.30 -2.09
N GLU A 156 -24.22 -1.65 -3.23
CA GLU A 156 -25.46 -1.01 -3.62
C GLU A 156 -26.37 -1.99 -4.37
N SER A 157 -27.56 -2.23 -3.83
CA SER A 157 -28.62 -3.03 -4.48
C SER A 157 -29.07 -2.46 -5.84
N LYS A 158 -28.74 -1.20 -6.12
CA LYS A 158 -28.97 -0.52 -7.39
C LYS A 158 -27.73 0.28 -7.73
N LEU A 159 -27.03 -0.12 -8.78
CA LEU A 159 -25.91 0.65 -9.30
C LEU A 159 -26.38 2.07 -9.65
N PRO A 160 -25.58 3.11 -9.33
CA PRO A 160 -25.90 4.46 -9.76
C PRO A 160 -26.07 4.49 -11.27
N SER A 161 -27.12 5.16 -11.78
CA SER A 161 -27.42 5.21 -13.22
C SER A 161 -26.31 5.86 -14.06
N GLN A 162 -25.37 6.55 -13.42
CA GLN A 162 -24.22 7.20 -14.04
C GLN A 162 -22.92 6.38 -13.93
N MET A 163 -22.92 5.25 -13.21
CA MET A 163 -21.72 4.43 -13.05
C MET A 163 -21.47 3.63 -14.34
N PRO A 164 -20.31 3.80 -15.00
CA PRO A 164 -20.00 3.07 -16.23
C PRO A 164 -19.94 1.56 -15.99
N THR A 165 -20.44 0.77 -16.94
CA THR A 165 -20.44 -0.70 -16.81
C THR A 165 -19.01 -1.24 -16.69
N ALA A 166 -18.09 -0.64 -17.45
CA ALA A 166 -16.67 -0.99 -17.41
C ALA A 166 -16.03 -0.80 -16.02
N LYS A 167 -16.46 0.22 -15.24
CA LYS A 167 -15.95 0.44 -13.87
C LYS A 167 -16.36 -0.72 -12.96
N VAL A 168 -17.64 -1.09 -12.99
CA VAL A 168 -18.19 -2.21 -12.20
C VAL A 168 -17.48 -3.51 -12.54
N MET A 169 -17.25 -3.78 -13.84
CA MET A 169 -16.52 -4.97 -14.28
C MET A 169 -15.10 -5.01 -13.72
N LYS A 170 -14.37 -3.88 -13.79
CA LYS A 170 -13.02 -3.77 -13.25
C LYS A 170 -12.98 -3.98 -11.75
N ASP A 171 -13.90 -3.37 -11.02
CA ASP A 171 -14.03 -3.56 -9.57
C ASP A 171 -14.26 -5.05 -9.28
N CYS A 172 -15.28 -5.68 -9.87
CA CYS A 172 -15.52 -7.12 -9.70
C CYS A 172 -14.28 -7.99 -9.96
N GLN A 173 -13.49 -7.68 -11.00
CA GLN A 173 -12.25 -8.40 -11.30
C GLN A 173 -11.19 -8.23 -10.20
N ILE A 174 -10.99 -7.02 -9.68
CA ILE A 174 -10.04 -6.74 -8.59
C ILE A 174 -10.48 -7.42 -7.30
N ALA A 175 -11.77 -7.39 -6.97
CA ALA A 175 -12.30 -8.10 -5.80
C ALA A 175 -12.12 -9.61 -5.91
N HIS A 176 -12.42 -10.19 -7.07
CA HIS A 176 -12.22 -11.61 -7.29
C HIS A 176 -10.74 -11.98 -7.14
N LEU A 177 -9.83 -11.15 -7.67
CA LEU A 177 -8.40 -11.29 -7.46
C LEU A 177 -8.01 -11.22 -5.97
N CYS A 178 -8.54 -10.26 -5.22
CA CYS A 178 -8.31 -10.11 -3.79
C CYS A 178 -8.71 -11.37 -3.00
N THR A 179 -9.90 -11.90 -3.27
CA THR A 179 -10.43 -13.11 -2.61
C THR A 179 -9.54 -14.31 -2.92
N ASN A 180 -9.24 -14.54 -4.20
CA ASN A 180 -8.40 -15.65 -4.63
C ASN A 180 -6.98 -15.58 -4.03
N LEU A 181 -6.39 -14.39 -3.94
CA LEU A 181 -5.07 -14.22 -3.33
C LEU A 181 -5.10 -14.41 -1.81
N GLY A 182 -6.22 -14.10 -1.15
CA GLY A 182 -6.38 -14.32 0.29
C GLY A 182 -6.43 -15.79 0.69
N GLU A 183 -6.82 -16.68 -0.23
CA GLU A 183 -6.91 -18.14 -0.03
C GLU A 183 -5.64 -18.89 -0.44
N ARG A 184 -4.64 -18.21 -1.01
CA ARG A 184 -3.45 -18.86 -1.56
C ARG A 184 -2.39 -19.15 -0.50
N ASP A 185 -1.88 -20.38 -0.53
CA ASP A 185 -0.78 -20.83 0.34
C ASP A 185 0.62 -20.38 -0.13
N ASP A 186 0.75 -19.87 -1.35
CA ASP A 186 2.05 -19.43 -1.91
C ASP A 186 2.43 -18.00 -1.54
N LEU A 187 1.51 -17.25 -0.94
CA LEU A 187 1.86 -16.10 -0.13
C LEU A 187 2.23 -16.59 1.26
N GLU A 188 3.27 -16.01 1.86
CA GLU A 188 3.68 -16.33 3.24
C GLU A 188 2.45 -16.29 4.17
N THR A 189 2.29 -17.30 5.03
CA THR A 189 1.07 -17.61 5.81
C THR A 189 0.47 -16.45 6.61
N ASP A 190 1.25 -15.39 6.87
CA ASP A 190 0.82 -14.22 7.63
C ASP A 190 0.58 -12.97 6.76
N THR A 191 0.66 -13.10 5.44
CA THR A 191 0.43 -12.00 4.51
C THR A 191 -1.04 -11.62 4.49
N LEU A 192 -1.34 -10.34 4.74
CA LEU A 192 -2.69 -9.81 4.63
C LEU A 192 -2.99 -9.44 3.19
N VAL A 193 -4.02 -10.02 2.60
CA VAL A 193 -4.64 -9.51 1.36
C VAL A 193 -5.99 -8.88 1.71
N VAL A 194 -6.22 -7.62 1.36
CA VAL A 194 -7.45 -6.91 1.74
C VAL A 194 -7.96 -5.98 0.63
N GLY A 195 -9.28 -5.92 0.46
CA GLY A 195 -9.95 -4.90 -0.34
C GLY A 195 -10.42 -3.74 0.53
N ALA A 196 -9.82 -2.55 0.41
CA ALA A 196 -10.29 -1.34 1.07
C ALA A 196 -11.36 -0.67 0.20
N LEU A 197 -12.58 -0.58 0.72
CA LEU A 197 -13.67 0.08 0.01
C LEU A 197 -13.58 1.59 0.19
N ILE A 198 -13.44 2.31 -0.92
CA ILE A 198 -13.27 3.76 -0.89
C ILE A 198 -14.63 4.45 -0.83
N ASP A 199 -14.70 5.41 0.09
CA ASP A 199 -15.79 6.36 0.25
C ASP A 199 -15.15 7.74 0.46
N GLU A 200 -15.49 8.69 -0.42
CA GLU A 200 -14.90 10.04 -0.46
C GLU A 200 -15.12 10.81 0.85
N ASP A 201 -16.19 10.50 1.58
CA ASP A 201 -16.48 11.13 2.87
C ASP A 201 -15.63 10.55 4.02
N LYS A 202 -14.84 9.50 3.75
CA LYS A 202 -14.15 8.69 4.75
C LYS A 202 -12.65 8.54 4.53
N LEU A 203 -12.06 9.35 3.65
CA LEU A 203 -10.64 9.23 3.27
C LEU A 203 -9.69 9.24 4.47
N ASN A 204 -9.93 10.09 5.47
CA ASN A 204 -9.09 10.16 6.68
C ASN A 204 -9.06 8.85 7.46
N ASP A 205 -10.21 8.21 7.63
CA ASP A 205 -10.31 6.93 8.34
C ASP A 205 -9.71 5.80 7.52
N ILE A 206 -9.95 5.79 6.20
CA ILE A 206 -9.32 4.83 5.29
C ILE A 206 -7.79 4.90 5.42
N VAL A 207 -7.20 6.10 5.31
CA VAL A 207 -5.74 6.31 5.45
C VAL A 207 -5.22 5.83 6.80
N LYS A 208 -5.95 6.15 7.88
CA LYS A 208 -5.60 5.72 9.24
C LYS A 208 -5.58 4.19 9.35
N TYR A 209 -6.61 3.50 8.84
CA TYR A 209 -6.68 2.04 8.91
C TYR A 209 -5.68 1.35 7.98
N LEU A 210 -5.47 1.88 6.77
CA LEU A 210 -4.41 1.40 5.88
C LEU A 210 -3.03 1.47 6.56
N LYS A 211 -2.76 2.55 7.31
CA LYS A 211 -1.53 2.66 8.10
C LYS A 211 -1.45 1.63 9.22
N LEU A 212 -2.54 1.44 9.97
CA LEU A 212 -2.59 0.44 11.06
C LEU A 212 -2.38 -0.97 10.52
N TRP A 213 -3.03 -1.34 9.42
CA TRP A 213 -2.89 -2.66 8.82
C TRP A 213 -1.48 -2.87 8.26
N ALA A 214 -0.91 -1.88 7.57
CA ALA A 214 0.49 -1.91 7.14
C ALA A 214 1.45 -2.07 8.34
N ASP A 215 1.10 -1.56 9.51
CA ASP A 215 1.88 -1.74 10.74
C ASP A 215 1.74 -3.10 11.41
N GLY A 216 0.80 -3.95 10.98
CA GLY A 216 0.49 -5.20 11.69
C GLY A 216 -0.61 -5.08 12.73
N ILE A 217 -1.27 -3.93 12.82
CA ILE A 217 -2.20 -3.60 13.90
C ILE A 217 -3.65 -3.72 13.40
N LYS A 218 -4.47 -4.50 14.12
CA LYS A 218 -5.92 -4.67 13.84
C LYS A 218 -6.22 -5.08 12.38
N ARG A 219 -5.41 -5.98 11.84
CA ARG A 219 -5.58 -6.52 10.49
C ARG A 219 -6.90 -7.30 10.39
N PRO A 220 -7.68 -7.11 9.31
CA PRO A 220 -8.79 -8.00 9.00
C PRO A 220 -8.26 -9.37 8.54
N ALA A 221 -9.15 -10.33 8.32
CA ALA A 221 -8.77 -11.60 7.73
C ALA A 221 -8.34 -11.43 6.26
N SER A 222 -7.39 -12.24 5.79
CA SER A 222 -6.97 -12.23 4.39
C SER A 222 -8.14 -12.59 3.46
N GLY A 223 -8.20 -11.96 2.29
CA GLY A 223 -9.27 -12.15 1.31
C GLY A 223 -10.57 -11.42 1.64
N THR A 224 -10.61 -10.58 2.69
CA THR A 224 -11.83 -9.84 3.07
C THR A 224 -11.87 -8.41 2.55
N PHE A 225 -13.06 -7.80 2.59
CA PHE A 225 -13.30 -6.42 2.23
C PHE A 225 -13.61 -5.59 3.46
N ALA A 226 -12.93 -4.45 3.61
CA ALA A 226 -13.13 -3.55 4.72
C ALA A 226 -14.05 -2.41 4.31
N HIS A 227 -15.28 -2.45 4.80
CA HIS A 227 -16.25 -1.37 4.64
C HIS A 227 -16.23 -0.44 5.84
N PHE A 228 -15.95 0.84 5.59
CA PHE A 228 -16.04 1.90 6.58
C PHE A 228 -17.48 2.40 6.67
N LYS A 229 -18.25 1.97 7.67
CA LYS A 229 -19.59 2.51 7.96
C LYS A 229 -19.54 3.35 9.24
N TYR A 230 -20.14 4.54 9.22
CA TYR A 230 -20.41 5.27 10.46
C TYR A 230 -21.77 4.83 10.99
N SER A 231 -21.83 4.43 12.26
CA SER A 231 -23.09 4.55 12.98
C SER A 231 -23.28 6.02 13.37
N THR A 232 -24.49 6.41 13.74
CA THR A 232 -24.87 7.76 14.22
C THR A 232 -24.01 8.31 15.37
N HIS A 233 -23.06 7.54 15.90
CA HIS A 233 -22.16 7.90 16.99
C HIS A 233 -20.68 7.76 16.59
N SER A 234 -20.26 8.56 15.59
CA SER A 234 -18.90 9.11 15.36
C SER A 234 -17.65 8.19 15.29
N THR A 235 -17.73 6.90 15.57
CA THR A 235 -16.62 5.95 15.36
C THR A 235 -16.89 5.07 14.14
N PRO A 236 -15.98 5.02 13.15
CA PRO A 236 -16.12 4.13 12.02
C PRO A 236 -16.07 2.68 12.52
N ILE A 237 -17.08 1.89 12.14
CA ILE A 237 -17.05 0.45 12.32
C ILE A 237 -16.54 -0.13 11.01
N VAL A 238 -15.42 -0.84 11.09
CA VAL A 238 -14.87 -1.61 9.97
C VAL A 238 -15.49 -2.99 10.03
N TYR A 239 -16.34 -3.29 9.06
CA TYR A 239 -16.86 -4.65 8.89
C TYR A 239 -15.97 -5.38 7.90
N PRO A 240 -15.35 -6.52 8.27
CA PRO A 240 -14.88 -7.47 7.28
C PRO A 240 -16.13 -8.07 6.63
N GLU A 241 -16.41 -7.67 5.40
CA GLU A 241 -17.48 -8.26 4.61
C GLU A 241 -16.86 -9.40 3.77
N LEU A 242 -17.46 -10.59 3.88
CA LEU A 242 -17.23 -11.68 2.93
C LEU A 242 -18.18 -11.44 1.76
N LEU A 243 -17.66 -11.48 0.54
CA LEU A 243 -18.48 -11.43 -0.68
C LEU A 243 -19.36 -12.67 -0.81
#